data_AF-A0A087NCT7-F1
#
_entry.id   AF-A0A087NCT7-F1
#
_cell.length_a   1.000
_cell.length_b   1.000
_cell.length_c   1.000
_cell.angle_alpha   90.00
_cell.angle_beta   90.00
_cell.angle_gamma   90.00
#
_symmetry.space_group_name_H-M   'P 1'
#
loop_
_entity.id
_entity.type
_entity.pdbx_description
1 polymer ?
#
loop_
_entity_poly.entity_id
_entity_poly.type
_entity_poly.pdbx_seq_one_letter_code
_entity_poly.pdbx_strand_id
1 'polypeptide(L)'
;MLNGLVVMTAIRERIENGAPFAEAIRNGMADKMRAVVMTGFVPAIGFVPMALAHGTGAEVQKPLATTVIGGLIAAIILTLLVLPAIARVVLGWGERAGKRRDPERHDPEPHGGEATHPAPKPVPA
;
A
#
# COMPACT_ATOMS: atom_id res chain seq x y z
N MET A 1 -5.97 -15.53 -5.32
CA MET A 1 -6.89 -14.58 -5.99
C MET A 1 -7.40 -13.46 -5.06
N LEU A 2 -7.61 -13.69 -3.75
CA LEU A 2 -8.13 -12.66 -2.83
C LEU A 2 -7.14 -11.54 -2.43
N ASN A 3 -5.82 -11.79 -2.46
CA ASN A 3 -4.84 -10.85 -1.89
C ASN A 3 -4.92 -9.42 -2.47
N GLY A 4 -5.24 -9.25 -3.76
CA GLY A 4 -5.34 -7.91 -4.37
C GLY A 4 -6.51 -7.07 -3.83
N LEU A 5 -7.64 -7.73 -3.62
CA LEU A 5 -8.88 -7.10 -3.19
C LEU A 5 -8.80 -6.67 -1.72
N VAL A 6 -8.23 -7.52 -0.86
CA VAL A 6 -7.97 -7.19 0.56
C VAL A 6 -7.14 -5.92 0.72
N VAL A 7 -6.11 -5.75 -0.11
CA VAL A 7 -5.25 -4.56 -0.05
C VAL A 7 -5.95 -3.33 -0.57
N MET A 8 -6.78 -3.45 -1.61
CA MET A 8 -7.60 -2.34 -2.06
C MET A 8 -8.59 -1.89 -0.98
N THR A 9 -9.25 -2.84 -0.29
CA THR A 9 -10.15 -2.53 0.82
C THR A 9 -9.39 -1.87 1.97
N ALA A 10 -8.22 -2.38 2.35
CA ALA A 10 -7.40 -1.80 3.40
C ALA A 10 -6.86 -0.40 3.04
N ILE A 11 -6.55 -0.13 1.78
CA ILE A 11 -6.15 1.21 1.31
C ILE A 11 -7.36 2.16 1.39
N ARG A 12 -8.54 1.71 0.94
CA ARG A 12 -9.78 2.50 0.96
C ARG A 12 -10.18 2.87 2.39
N GLU A 13 -10.14 1.93 3.32
CA GLU A 13 -10.45 2.15 4.74
C GLU A 13 -9.48 3.16 5.38
N ARG A 14 -8.19 3.12 5.05
CA ARG A 14 -7.21 4.11 5.53
C ARG A 14 -7.48 5.51 4.99
N ILE A 15 -7.90 5.63 3.73
CA ILE A 15 -8.28 6.91 3.13
C ILE A 15 -9.56 7.45 3.80
N GLU A 16 -10.56 6.59 4.05
CA GLU A 16 -11.79 6.98 4.76
C GLU A 16 -11.52 7.46 6.19
N ASN A 17 -10.50 6.91 6.84
CA ASN A 17 -10.03 7.36 8.17
C ASN A 17 -9.14 8.62 8.14
N GLY A 18 -9.02 9.29 6.98
CA GLY A 18 -8.30 10.56 6.83
C GLY A 18 -6.80 10.43 6.57
N ALA A 19 -6.26 9.23 6.32
CA ALA A 19 -4.85 9.07 5.99
C ALA A 19 -4.54 9.66 4.60
N PRO A 20 -3.38 10.33 4.42
CA PRO A 20 -2.95 10.79 3.11
C PRO A 20 -2.90 9.66 2.08
N PHE A 21 -3.44 9.89 0.89
CA PHE A 21 -3.52 8.91 -0.20
C PHE A 21 -2.20 8.18 -0.49
N ALA A 22 -1.11 8.95 -0.55
CA ALA A 22 0.23 8.42 -0.79
C ALA A 22 0.72 7.48 0.32
N GLU A 23 0.35 7.77 1.58
CA GLU A 23 0.71 6.96 2.74
C GLU A 23 -0.10 5.67 2.80
N ALA A 24 -1.41 5.75 2.50
CA ALA A 24 -2.28 4.57 2.41
C ALA A 24 -1.77 3.57 1.35
N ILE A 25 -1.40 4.05 0.16
CA ILE A 25 -0.81 3.21 -0.90
C ILE A 25 0.52 2.61 -0.46
N ARG A 26 1.42 3.42 0.12
CA ARG A 26 2.75 2.94 0.56
C ARG A 26 2.62 1.80 1.57
N ASN A 27 1.74 1.96 2.55
CA ASN A 27 1.53 0.94 3.59
C ASN A 27 0.87 -0.32 3.00
N GLY A 28 -0.15 -0.18 2.14
CA GLY A 28 -0.75 -1.33 1.46
C GLY A 28 0.22 -2.08 0.54
N MET A 29 1.17 -1.38 -0.08
CA MET A 29 2.22 -1.98 -0.90
C MET A 29 3.30 -2.68 -0.09
N ALA A 30 3.63 -2.19 1.10
CA ALA A 30 4.60 -2.83 2.00
C ALA A 30 4.14 -4.23 2.42
N ASP A 31 2.85 -4.38 2.75
CA ASP A 31 2.24 -5.67 3.10
C ASP A 31 2.31 -6.66 1.93
N LYS A 32 2.09 -6.16 0.70
CA LYS A 32 2.18 -6.98 -0.51
C LYS A 32 3.58 -7.40 -0.87
N MET A 33 4.55 -6.52 -0.69
CA MET A 33 5.93 -6.81 -1.03
C MET A 33 6.42 -8.04 -0.29
N ARG A 34 6.14 -8.16 1.01
CA ARG A 34 6.49 -9.34 1.82
C ARG A 34 5.90 -10.63 1.25
N ALA A 35 4.60 -10.63 0.96
CA ALA A 35 3.91 -11.81 0.45
C ALA A 35 4.43 -12.22 -0.95
N VAL A 36 4.56 -11.27 -1.87
CA VAL A 36 4.97 -11.54 -3.27
C VAL A 36 6.41 -12.03 -3.32
N VAL A 37 7.31 -11.37 -2.58
CA VAL A 37 8.72 -11.76 -2.47
C VAL A 37 8.81 -13.19 -1.91
N MET A 38 8.12 -13.49 -0.81
CA MET A 38 8.13 -14.83 -0.23
C MET A 38 7.67 -15.90 -1.22
N THR A 39 6.57 -15.65 -1.95
CA THR A 39 6.03 -16.61 -2.93
C THR A 39 6.90 -16.78 -4.18
N GLY A 40 7.73 -15.80 -4.53
CA GLY A 40 8.64 -15.90 -5.67
C GLY A 40 10.00 -16.48 -5.31
N PHE A 41 10.51 -16.21 -4.11
CA PHE A 41 11.81 -16.70 -3.66
C PHE A 41 11.84 -18.21 -3.43
N VAL A 42 10.80 -18.78 -2.82
CA VAL A 42 10.71 -20.22 -2.54
C VAL A 42 10.86 -21.07 -3.83
N PRO A 43 10.08 -20.85 -4.90
CA PRO A 43 10.26 -21.59 -6.15
C PRO A 43 11.60 -21.26 -6.82
N ALA A 44 12.08 -20.00 -6.78
CA ALA A 44 13.38 -19.66 -7.35
C ALA A 44 14.52 -20.48 -6.75
N ILE A 45 14.54 -20.67 -5.43
CA ILE A 45 15.51 -21.53 -4.73
C ILE A 45 15.38 -22.98 -5.18
N GLY A 46 14.16 -23.49 -5.34
CA GLY A 46 13.89 -24.85 -5.83
C GLY A 46 14.43 -25.12 -7.24
N PHE A 47 14.53 -24.09 -8.09
CA PHE A 47 15.06 -24.22 -9.46
C PHE A 47 16.58 -24.04 -9.56
N VAL A 48 17.26 -23.53 -8.52
CA VAL A 48 18.73 -23.37 -8.50
C VAL A 48 19.49 -24.67 -8.83
N PRO A 49 19.24 -25.82 -8.18
CA PRO A 49 19.99 -27.05 -8.48
C PRO A 49 19.76 -27.54 -9.90
N MET A 50 18.55 -27.34 -10.45
CA MET A 50 18.21 -27.69 -11.83
C MET A 50 18.93 -26.79 -12.84
N ALA A 51 19.08 -25.50 -12.53
CA ALA A 51 19.83 -24.55 -13.35
C ALA A 51 21.35 -24.83 -13.36
N LEU A 52 21.88 -25.46 -12.31
CA LEU A 52 23.30 -25.80 -12.18
C LEU A 52 23.63 -27.26 -12.54
N ALA A 53 22.64 -28.08 -12.87
CA ALA A 53 22.86 -29.49 -13.18
C ALA A 53 23.70 -29.67 -14.46
N HIS A 54 24.69 -30.57 -14.41
CA HIS A 54 25.52 -30.97 -15.55
C HIS A 54 25.41 -32.48 -15.70
N GLY A 55 24.52 -32.93 -16.59
CA GLY A 55 24.24 -34.35 -16.84
C GLY A 55 23.36 -34.53 -18.08
N THR A 56 23.13 -35.78 -18.50
CA THR A 56 22.28 -36.09 -19.66
C THR A 56 20.87 -35.53 -19.47
N GLY A 57 20.40 -34.71 -20.42
CA GLY A 57 19.12 -33.98 -20.31
C GLY A 57 19.23 -32.53 -19.79
N ALA A 58 20.41 -32.09 -19.35
CA ALA A 58 20.64 -30.71 -18.91
C ALA A 58 20.49 -29.68 -20.04
N GLU A 59 20.69 -30.07 -21.30
CA GLU A 59 20.50 -29.20 -22.48
C GLU A 59 19.07 -28.65 -22.60
N VAL A 60 18.08 -29.33 -22.03
CA VAL A 60 16.67 -28.91 -22.09
C VAL A 60 16.18 -28.39 -20.72
N GLN A 61 16.67 -28.97 -19.62
CA GLN A 61 16.26 -28.58 -18.27
C GLN A 61 16.83 -27.23 -17.81
N LYS A 62 18.08 -26.91 -18.18
CA LYS A 62 18.69 -25.61 -17.87
C LYS A 62 17.93 -24.43 -18.45
N PRO A 63 17.67 -24.36 -19.77
CA PRO A 63 16.98 -23.21 -20.35
C PRO A 63 15.55 -23.05 -19.79
N LEU A 64 14.86 -24.14 -19.49
CA LEU A 64 13.55 -24.10 -18.85
C LEU A 64 13.63 -23.53 -17.43
N ALA A 65 14.56 -24.02 -16.59
CA ALA A 65 14.75 -23.52 -15.23
C ALA A 65 15.16 -22.03 -15.21
N THR A 66 16.08 -21.62 -16.08
CA THR A 66 16.51 -20.22 -16.19
C THR A 66 15.37 -19.31 -16.64
N THR A 67 14.53 -19.75 -17.59
CA THR A 67 13.36 -18.99 -18.05
C THR A 67 12.34 -18.81 -16.93
N VAL A 68 12.08 -19.85 -16.14
CA VAL A 68 11.15 -19.79 -15.00
C VAL A 68 11.66 -18.81 -13.93
N ILE A 69 12.94 -18.87 -13.58
CA ILE A 69 13.54 -17.93 -12.61
C ILE A 69 13.42 -16.49 -13.13
N GLY A 70 13.75 -16.25 -14.40
CA GLY A 70 13.59 -14.93 -15.02
C GLY A 70 12.13 -14.45 -15.00
N GLY A 71 11.19 -15.34 -15.32
CA GLY A 71 9.75 -15.07 -15.27
C GLY A 71 9.25 -14.74 -13.86
N LEU A 72 9.75 -15.43 -12.83
CA LEU A 72 9.42 -15.14 -11.43
C LEU A 72 9.91 -13.74 -11.02
N ILE A 73 11.15 -13.39 -11.35
CA ILE A 73 11.71 -12.06 -11.05
C ILE A 73 10.90 -10.98 -11.77
N ALA A 74 10.65 -11.16 -13.07
CA ALA A 74 9.84 -10.24 -13.86
C ALA A 74 8.42 -10.11 -13.28
N ALA A 75 7.80 -11.20 -12.85
CA ALA A 75 6.47 -11.20 -12.24
C ALA A 75 6.44 -10.47 -10.88
N ILE A 76 7.47 -10.59 -10.04
CA ILE A 76 7.59 -9.83 -8.79
C ILE A 76 7.63 -8.34 -9.09
N ILE A 77 8.53 -7.92 -10.00
CA ILE A 77 8.69 -6.52 -10.40
C ILE A 77 7.38 -5.98 -10.99
N LEU A 78 6.80 -6.72 -11.93
CA LEU A 78 5.55 -6.37 -12.59
C LEU A 78 4.41 -6.25 -11.58
N THR A 79 4.30 -7.18 -10.63
CA THR A 79 3.26 -7.13 -9.59
C THR A 79 3.41 -5.89 -8.71
N LEU A 80 4.63 -5.58 -8.29
CA LEU A 80 4.91 -4.41 -7.45
C LEU A 80 4.73 -3.07 -8.18
N LEU A 81 4.85 -3.04 -9.51
CA LEU A 81 4.58 -1.86 -10.34
C LEU A 81 3.11 -1.72 -10.73
N VAL A 82 2.47 -2.82 -11.10
CA VAL A 82 1.08 -2.84 -11.57
C VAL A 82 0.10 -2.54 -10.45
N LEU A 83 0.31 -3.10 -9.25
CA LEU A 83 -0.61 -2.90 -8.13
C LEU A 83 -0.74 -1.42 -7.69
N PRO A 84 0.34 -0.63 -7.50
CA PRO A 84 0.23 0.78 -7.15
C PRO A 84 -0.28 1.61 -8.34
N ALA A 85 0.04 1.23 -9.57
CA ALA A 85 -0.51 1.90 -10.76
C ALA A 85 -2.05 1.75 -10.80
N ILE A 86 -2.56 0.54 -10.58
CA ILE A 86 -4.00 0.27 -10.50
C ILE A 86 -4.61 1.03 -9.33
N ALA A 87 -3.99 0.99 -8.13
CA ALA A 87 -4.50 1.72 -6.97
C ALA A 87 -4.61 3.23 -7.24
N ARG A 88 -3.60 3.81 -7.88
CA ARG A 88 -3.60 5.24 -8.25
C ARG A 88 -4.68 5.59 -9.27
N VAL A 89 -4.90 4.74 -10.29
CA VAL A 89 -5.92 4.98 -11.32
C VAL A 89 -7.32 4.81 -10.72
N VAL A 90 -7.59 3.71 -10.03
CA VAL A 90 -8.92 3.37 -9.51
C VAL A 90 -9.33 4.33 -8.39
N LEU A 91 -8.47 4.56 -7.41
CA LEU A 91 -8.81 5.42 -6.27
C LEU A 91 -8.62 6.91 -6.58
N GLY A 92 -7.66 7.26 -7.45
CA GLY A 92 -7.47 8.65 -7.90
C GLY A 92 -8.60 9.15 -8.79
N TRP A 93 -9.33 8.27 -9.49
CA TRP A 93 -10.60 8.63 -10.13
C TRP A 93 -11.69 8.96 -9.10
N GLY A 94 -11.71 8.28 -7.95
CA GLY A 94 -12.63 8.55 -6.84
C GLY A 94 -12.39 9.88 -6.13
N GLU A 95 -11.13 10.26 -5.88
CA GLU A 95 -10.81 11.54 -5.22
C GLU A 95 -11.18 12.77 -6.07
N ARG A 96 -11.08 12.69 -7.41
CA ARG A 96 -11.54 13.79 -8.30
C ARG A 96 -13.04 14.05 -8.17
N ALA A 97 -13.83 13.04 -7.79
CA ALA A 97 -15.25 13.19 -7.50
C ALA A 97 -15.51 13.73 -6.08
N GLY A 98 -14.67 13.38 -5.09
CA GLY A 98 -14.79 13.82 -3.69
C GLY A 98 -14.28 15.24 -3.41
N LYS A 99 -13.24 15.69 -4.13
CA LYS A 99 -12.59 17.00 -3.92
C LYS A 99 -13.41 18.21 -4.38
N ARG A 100 -14.61 17.99 -4.95
CA ARG A 100 -15.60 19.05 -5.21
C ARG A 100 -16.45 19.42 -3.99
N ARG A 101 -16.28 18.73 -2.85
CA ARG A 101 -17.23 18.80 -1.72
C ARG A 101 -16.68 19.45 -0.44
N ASP A 102 -15.50 20.07 -0.48
CA ASP A 102 -15.01 20.85 0.67
C ASP A 102 -14.45 22.21 0.26
N PRO A 103 -15.31 23.23 0.06
CA PRO A 103 -14.92 24.63 0.03
C PRO A 103 -15.00 25.31 1.41
N GLU A 104 -15.32 24.61 2.50
CA GLU A 104 -15.81 25.29 3.71
C GLU A 104 -15.30 24.69 5.02
N ARG A 105 -13.99 24.42 5.10
CA ARG A 105 -13.33 24.22 6.38
C ARG A 105 -12.92 25.58 6.97
N HIS A 106 -13.93 26.20 7.58
CA HIS A 106 -13.90 27.15 8.70
C HIS A 106 -12.49 27.48 9.22
N ASP A 107 -12.08 28.73 9.00
CA ASP A 107 -10.91 29.34 9.61
C ASP A 107 -11.00 29.26 11.14
N PRO A 108 -9.93 28.89 11.87
CA PRO A 108 -9.91 29.13 13.31
C PRO A 108 -9.78 30.64 13.55
N GLU A 109 -10.81 31.24 14.16
CA GLU A 109 -10.75 32.61 14.67
C GLU A 109 -9.51 32.83 15.54
N PRO A 110 -8.81 33.97 15.40
CA PRO A 110 -7.76 34.34 16.33
C PRO A 110 -8.42 34.91 17.59
N HIS A 111 -8.49 34.11 18.67
CA HIS A 111 -8.83 34.64 19.98
C HIS A 111 -7.70 35.53 20.51
N GLY A 112 -7.76 36.81 20.14
CA GLY A 112 -7.21 37.92 20.89
C GLY A 112 -7.99 38.09 22.20
N GLY A 113 -7.26 38.36 23.29
CA GLY A 113 -7.74 38.23 24.65
C GLY A 113 -8.81 39.24 25.08
N GLU A 114 -9.55 38.85 26.11
CA GLU A 114 -10.20 39.79 27.01
C GLU A 114 -10.15 39.23 28.44
N ALA A 115 -9.53 39.99 29.34
CA ALA A 115 -9.59 39.76 30.77
C ALA A 115 -11.04 39.88 31.26
N THR A 116 -11.42 39.14 32.29
CA THR A 116 -12.04 39.68 33.53
C THR A 116 -12.57 38.54 34.38
N HIS A 117 -11.90 38.33 35.51
CA HIS A 117 -12.42 37.61 36.66
C HIS A 117 -13.32 38.55 37.48
N PRO A 118 -14.47 38.08 38.01
CA PRO A 118 -14.81 38.47 39.38
C PRO A 118 -15.39 37.33 40.27
N ALA A 119 -14.86 37.32 41.50
CA ALA A 119 -15.32 36.88 42.83
C ALA A 119 -16.40 35.77 43.04
N PRO A 120 -16.14 34.78 43.94
CA PRO A 120 -17.19 33.95 44.55
C PRO A 120 -17.92 34.68 45.70
N LYS A 121 -19.24 34.52 45.76
CA LYS A 121 -20.13 35.13 46.77
C LYS A 121 -20.05 34.39 48.13
N PRO A 122 -20.20 35.08 49.28
CA PRO A 122 -20.12 34.45 50.59
C PRO A 122 -21.32 33.55 50.89
N VAL A 123 -21.04 32.41 51.53
CA VAL A 123 -22.03 31.42 52.00
C VAL A 123 -22.57 31.85 53.37
N PRO A 124 -23.90 31.92 53.59
CA PRO A 124 -24.47 32.16 54.91
C PRO A 124 -24.41 30.90 55.81
N ALA A 125 -24.32 31.17 57.12
CA ALA A 125 -23.91 30.34 58.25
C ALA A 125 -24.55 28.95 58.42
#